data_AF-A0A7C2I0F7-F1
#
_entry.id   AF-A0A7C2I0F7-F1
#
_cell.length_a   1.000
_cell.length_b   1.000
_cell.length_c   1.000
_cell.angle_alpha   90.00
_cell.angle_beta   90.00
_cell.angle_gamma   90.00
#
_symmetry.space_group_name_H-M   'P 1'
#
loop_
_entity.id
_entity.type
_entity.pdbx_description
1 polymer ?
#
loop_
_entity_poly.entity_id
_entity_poly.type
_entity_poly.pdbx_seq_one_letter_code
_entity_poly.pdbx_strand_id
1 'polypeptide(L)'
;MDYRETLNLPKTSFPMKAGLPKREPEIQAYWRKIGLYKKVLQKRSGGPAFVLHDGPPYANGDLHLGTALNKILKDVIIKYKAMKGFFTPYVPGWDCHGQPIEFNVEKMLGEEKGKLEIVEIRKRCRE
;
A
#
# COMPACT_ATOMS: atom_id res chain seq x y z
N MET A 1 24.76 29.31 42.59
CA MET A 1 23.63 29.58 41.68
C MET A 1 23.87 28.76 40.42
N ASP A 2 23.00 27.81 40.08
CA ASP A 2 23.14 27.05 38.82
C ASP A 2 22.53 27.87 37.68
N TYR A 3 23.37 28.38 36.78
CA TYR A 3 22.95 29.19 35.64
C TYR A 3 22.23 28.37 34.56
N ARG A 4 22.22 27.03 34.64
CA ARG A 4 21.47 26.21 33.67
C ARG A 4 19.97 26.45 33.75
N GLU A 5 19.45 26.77 34.93
CA GLU A 5 18.02 27.00 35.15
C GLU A 5 17.53 28.35 34.60
N THR A 6 18.44 29.29 34.31
CA THR A 6 18.11 30.59 33.73
C THR A 6 18.09 30.58 32.20
N LEU A 7 18.49 29.47 31.57
CA LEU A 7 18.56 29.33 30.12
C LEU A 7 17.24 28.78 29.54
N ASN A 8 16.74 29.44 28.49
CA ASN A 8 15.56 28.98 27.74
C ASN A 8 15.95 27.93 26.67
N LEU A 9 16.29 26.72 27.12
CA LEU A 9 16.71 25.63 26.24
C LEU A 9 15.51 24.99 25.50
N PRO A 10 15.70 24.52 24.25
CA PRO A 10 14.67 23.77 23.53
C PRO A 10 14.27 22.50 24.28
N LYS A 11 12.96 22.29 24.47
CA LYS A 11 12.38 21.10 25.10
C LYS A 11 11.43 20.43 24.12
N THR A 12 11.65 19.15 23.85
CA THR A 12 10.77 18.35 22.99
C THR A 12 10.71 16.91 23.46
N SER A 13 9.54 16.30 23.34
CA SER A 13 9.37 14.84 23.48
C SER A 13 9.68 14.10 22.18
N PHE A 14 9.98 14.82 21.08
CA PHE A 14 10.34 14.21 19.81
C PHE A 14 11.70 13.50 19.92
N PRO A 15 11.76 12.17 19.69
CA PRO A 15 12.99 11.43 19.84
C PRO A 15 13.99 11.81 18.74
N MET A 16 15.27 11.95 19.11
CA MET A 16 16.35 12.24 18.16
C MET A 16 16.57 11.10 17.16
N LYS A 17 16.37 9.85 17.59
CA LYS A 17 16.42 8.67 16.70
C LYS A 17 15.03 8.38 16.13
N ALA A 18 14.95 8.12 14.82
CA ALA A 18 13.69 7.93 14.14
C ALA A 18 12.94 6.67 14.59
N GLY A 19 13.61 5.52 14.69
CA GLY A 19 12.96 4.26 15.10
C GLY A 19 11.87 3.77 14.14
N LEU A 20 12.06 4.01 12.84
CA LEU A 20 11.03 3.80 11.79
C LEU A 20 10.43 2.39 11.76
N PRO A 21 11.19 1.28 11.89
CA PRO A 21 10.60 -0.07 11.84
C PRO A 21 9.51 -0.32 12.88
N LYS A 22 9.52 0.39 14.00
CA LYS A 22 8.46 0.34 15.02
C LYS A 22 7.39 1.42 14.82
N ARG A 23 7.79 2.66 14.51
CA ARG A 23 6.87 3.80 14.41
C ARG A 23 5.99 3.77 13.16
N GLU A 24 6.50 3.31 12.03
CA GLU A 24 5.73 3.26 10.78
C GLU A 24 4.49 2.36 10.88
N PRO A 25 4.59 1.12 11.44
CA PRO A 25 3.42 0.32 11.75
C PRO A 25 2.38 1.01 12.64
N GLU A 26 2.82 1.73 13.69
CA GLU A 26 1.94 2.48 14.59
C GLU A 26 1.20 3.61 13.86
N ILE A 27 1.91 4.36 13.01
CA ILE A 27 1.34 5.44 12.18
C ILE A 27 0.31 4.87 11.19
N GLN A 28 0.63 3.78 10.51
CA GLN A 28 -0.29 3.13 9.57
C GLN A 28 -1.53 2.57 10.29
N ALA A 29 -1.37 1.99 11.48
CA ALA A 29 -2.49 1.54 12.30
C ALA A 29 -3.39 2.70 12.70
N TYR A 30 -2.82 3.84 13.10
CA TYR A 30 -3.57 5.05 13.38
C TYR A 30 -4.34 5.55 12.15
N TRP A 31 -3.70 5.61 10.96
CA TRP A 31 -4.37 6.02 9.72
C TRP A 31 -5.56 5.12 9.36
N ARG A 32 -5.42 3.80 9.53
CA ARG A 32 -6.52 2.84 9.36
C ARG A 32 -7.64 3.10 10.36
N LYS A 33 -7.30 3.25 11.65
CA LYS A 33 -8.26 3.51 12.73
C LYS A 33 -9.11 4.76 12.47
N ILE A 34 -8.49 5.84 11.99
CA ILE A 34 -9.22 7.10 11.72
C ILE A 34 -9.90 7.12 10.34
N GLY A 35 -9.70 6.10 9.51
CA GLY A 35 -10.20 6.06 8.13
C GLY A 35 -9.63 7.19 7.26
N LEU A 36 -8.33 7.48 7.37
CA LEU A 36 -7.70 8.67 6.81
C LEU A 36 -8.01 8.85 5.31
N TYR A 37 -7.91 7.79 4.52
CA TYR A 37 -8.17 7.84 3.08
C TYR A 37 -9.57 8.38 2.76
N LYS A 38 -10.61 7.86 3.43
CA LYS A 38 -11.99 8.33 3.24
C LYS A 38 -12.16 9.80 3.62
N LYS A 39 -11.51 10.22 4.73
CA LYS A 39 -11.53 11.63 5.18
C LYS A 39 -10.86 12.57 4.17
N VAL A 40 -9.73 12.17 3.59
CA VAL A 40 -9.04 12.95 2.55
C VAL A 40 -9.92 13.10 1.32
N LEU A 41 -10.53 12.01 0.84
CA LEU A 41 -11.47 12.06 -0.29
C LEU A 41 -12.68 12.94 -0.01
N GLN A 42 -13.31 12.78 1.16
CA GLN A 42 -14.48 13.58 1.55
C GLN A 42 -14.14 15.08 1.58
N LYS A 43 -13.00 15.43 2.18
CA LYS A 43 -12.49 16.81 2.23
C LYS A 43 -12.28 17.42 0.84
N ARG A 44 -12.05 16.59 -0.18
CA ARG A 44 -11.77 17.03 -1.56
C ARG A 44 -12.89 16.75 -2.55
N SER A 45 -14.05 16.25 -2.10
CA SER A 45 -15.15 15.82 -2.97
C SER A 45 -15.69 16.90 -3.92
N GLY A 46 -15.62 18.17 -3.55
CA GLY A 46 -16.01 19.31 -4.42
C GLY A 46 -14.90 19.88 -5.30
N GLY A 47 -13.69 19.32 -5.24
CA GLY A 47 -12.55 19.76 -6.04
C GLY A 47 -12.49 19.08 -7.42
N PRO A 48 -11.65 19.59 -8.36
CA PRO A 48 -11.43 18.94 -9.64
C PRO A 48 -10.89 17.53 -9.46
N ALA A 49 -11.37 16.58 -10.25
CA ALA A 49 -10.92 15.20 -10.20
C ALA A 49 -9.54 15.04 -10.84
N PHE A 50 -8.67 14.27 -10.19
CA PHE A 50 -7.44 13.76 -10.77
C PHE A 50 -7.39 12.25 -10.54
N VAL A 51 -7.54 11.48 -11.62
CA VAL A 51 -7.61 10.02 -11.57
C VAL A 51 -6.31 9.46 -12.12
N LEU A 52 -5.58 8.73 -11.26
CA LEU A 52 -4.41 7.95 -11.68
C LEU A 52 -4.84 6.48 -11.71
N HIS A 53 -4.95 5.93 -12.92
CA HIS A 53 -5.27 4.51 -13.09
C HIS A 53 -4.09 3.63 -12.69
N ASP A 54 -4.34 2.68 -11.81
CA ASP A 54 -3.34 1.71 -11.38
C ASP A 54 -3.27 0.56 -12.40
N GLY A 55 -2.12 0.38 -13.03
CA GLY A 55 -1.81 -0.85 -13.74
C GLY A 55 -1.81 -2.02 -12.76
N PRO A 56 -2.66 -3.04 -12.94
CA PRO A 56 -2.79 -4.14 -11.99
C PRO A 56 -1.50 -4.97 -11.95
N PRO A 57 -0.77 -5.04 -10.82
CA PRO A 57 0.28 -6.04 -10.66
C PRO A 57 -0.29 -7.44 -10.77
N TYR A 58 0.52 -8.34 -11.31
CA TYR A 58 0.17 -9.75 -11.38
C TYR A 58 0.07 -10.34 -9.97
N ALA A 59 -0.96 -11.13 -9.72
CA ALA A 59 -1.26 -11.72 -8.42
C ALA A 59 -0.39 -12.97 -8.14
N ASN A 60 0.89 -12.94 -8.49
CA ASN A 60 1.83 -14.04 -8.25
C ASN A 60 3.10 -13.58 -7.52
N GLY A 61 3.51 -14.37 -6.53
CA GLY A 61 4.81 -14.21 -5.86
C GLY A 61 4.95 -12.98 -4.98
N ASP A 62 6.18 -12.78 -4.50
CA ASP A 62 6.55 -11.70 -3.59
C ASP A 62 6.78 -10.37 -4.31
N LEU A 63 6.58 -9.28 -3.57
CA LEU A 63 6.88 -7.94 -4.05
C LEU A 63 8.40 -7.78 -4.21
N HIS A 64 8.81 -7.21 -5.34
CA HIS A 64 10.19 -6.80 -5.57
C HIS A 64 10.33 -5.27 -5.55
N LEU A 65 11.57 -4.77 -5.61
CA LEU A 65 11.86 -3.33 -5.54
C LEU A 65 11.17 -2.51 -6.64
N GLY A 66 10.92 -3.12 -7.80
CA GLY A 66 10.18 -2.50 -8.89
C GLY A 66 8.73 -2.19 -8.52
N THR A 67 8.06 -3.11 -7.79
CA THR A 67 6.71 -2.87 -7.28
C THR A 67 6.71 -1.75 -6.25
N ALA A 68 7.70 -1.73 -5.35
CA ALA A 68 7.85 -0.66 -4.37
C ALA A 68 8.03 0.70 -5.06
N LEU A 69 8.96 0.81 -6.00
CA LEU A 69 9.20 2.04 -6.78
C LEU A 69 7.92 2.54 -7.45
N ASN A 70 7.21 1.64 -8.15
CA ASN A 70 5.98 1.99 -8.86
C ASN A 70 4.90 2.55 -7.92
N LYS A 71 4.63 1.87 -6.80
CA LYS A 71 3.58 2.26 -5.87
C LYS A 71 3.94 3.52 -5.09
N ILE A 72 5.21 3.69 -4.70
CA ILE A 72 5.67 4.90 -4.01
C ILE A 72 5.52 6.13 -4.90
N LEU A 73 5.90 6.05 -6.19
CA LEU A 73 5.76 7.18 -7.11
C LEU A 73 4.29 7.58 -7.33
N LYS A 74 3.40 6.58 -7.52
CA LYS A 74 1.96 6.83 -7.63
C LYS A 74 1.39 7.50 -6.37
N ASP A 75 1.78 7.02 -5.20
CA ASP A 75 1.34 7.57 -3.91
C ASP A 75 1.83 9.02 -3.69
N VAL A 76 3.07 9.35 -4.07
CA VAL A 76 3.60 10.73 -4.02
C VAL A 76 2.75 11.67 -4.89
N ILE A 77 2.42 11.26 -6.11
CA ILE A 77 1.60 12.06 -7.04
C ILE A 77 0.19 12.26 -6.47
N ILE A 78 -0.45 11.19 -6.00
CA ILE A 78 -1.79 11.23 -5.42
C ILE A 78 -1.82 12.16 -4.21
N LYS A 79 -0.88 12.02 -3.27
CA LYS A 79 -0.79 12.88 -2.08
C LYS A 79 -0.57 14.34 -2.45
N TYR A 80 0.35 14.61 -3.39
CA TYR A 80 0.59 15.97 -3.87
C TYR A 80 -0.69 16.61 -4.45
N LYS A 81 -1.41 15.89 -5.32
CA LYS A 81 -2.66 16.37 -5.92
C LYS A 81 -3.77 16.57 -4.88
N ALA A 82 -3.93 15.64 -3.93
CA ALA A 82 -4.86 15.79 -2.82
C ALA A 82 -4.55 17.02 -1.95
N MET A 83 -3.27 17.29 -1.68
CA MET A 83 -2.82 18.49 -0.96
C MET A 83 -3.09 19.77 -1.75
N LYS A 84 -3.00 19.72 -3.08
CA LYS A 84 -3.36 20.82 -4.00
C LYS A 84 -4.88 21.03 -4.19
N GLY A 85 -5.72 20.22 -3.56
CA GLY A 85 -7.18 20.42 -3.57
C GLY A 85 -7.96 19.54 -4.54
N PHE A 86 -7.30 18.61 -5.25
CA PHE A 86 -7.96 17.71 -6.18
C PHE A 86 -8.65 16.56 -5.46
N PHE A 87 -9.75 16.07 -6.04
CA PHE A 87 -10.35 14.79 -5.67
C PHE A 87 -9.55 13.65 -6.34
N THR A 88 -8.88 12.82 -5.54
CA THR A 88 -7.92 11.82 -6.05
C THR A 88 -8.26 10.40 -5.62
N PRO A 89 -9.31 9.77 -6.17
CA PRO A 89 -9.57 8.37 -5.93
C PRO A 89 -8.44 7.53 -6.53
N TYR A 90 -7.87 6.65 -5.72
CA TYR A 90 -6.85 5.69 -6.14
C TYR A 90 -7.33 4.28 -5.79
N VAL A 91 -7.57 3.48 -6.83
CA VAL A 91 -8.07 2.12 -6.70
C VAL A 91 -7.00 1.17 -7.23
N PRO A 92 -6.33 0.40 -6.36
CA PRO A 92 -5.37 -0.60 -6.81
C PRO A 92 -6.09 -1.78 -7.49
N GLY A 93 -5.46 -2.33 -8.52
CA GLY A 93 -5.94 -3.53 -9.23
C GLY A 93 -5.03 -4.74 -9.02
N TRP A 94 -5.50 -5.91 -9.44
CA TRP A 94 -4.71 -7.14 -9.51
C TRP A 94 -5.05 -7.90 -10.79
N ASP A 95 -4.03 -8.46 -11.43
CA ASP A 95 -4.20 -9.35 -12.57
C ASP A 95 -4.15 -10.79 -12.08
N CYS A 96 -5.32 -11.44 -12.07
CA CYS A 96 -5.57 -12.71 -11.37
C CYS A 96 -5.79 -13.89 -12.32
N HIS A 97 -5.47 -13.74 -13.60
CA HIS A 97 -5.60 -14.81 -14.60
C HIS A 97 -4.35 -14.93 -15.45
N GLY A 98 -4.25 -16.04 -16.18
CA GLY A 98 -3.17 -16.29 -17.13
C GLY A 98 -2.26 -17.45 -16.72
N GLN A 99 -1.45 -17.87 -17.69
CA GLN A 99 -0.54 -19.00 -17.57
C GLN A 99 0.38 -18.93 -16.34
N PRO A 100 0.92 -17.77 -15.90
CA PRO A 100 1.76 -17.75 -14.70
C PRO A 100 1.07 -18.21 -13.41
N ILE A 101 -0.26 -18.08 -13.28
CA ILE A 101 -1.00 -18.62 -12.11
C ILE A 101 -1.19 -20.11 -12.28
N GLU A 102 -1.66 -20.53 -13.46
CA GLU A 102 -1.87 -21.95 -13.77
C GLU A 102 -0.58 -22.75 -13.57
N PHE A 103 0.55 -22.22 -14.05
CA PHE A 103 1.87 -22.84 -13.87
C PHE A 103 2.30 -22.94 -12.41
N ASN A 104 2.05 -21.92 -11.60
CA ASN A 104 2.36 -21.96 -10.16
C ASN A 104 1.50 -22.99 -9.44
N VAL A 105 0.20 -23.05 -9.75
CA VAL A 105 -0.70 -24.07 -9.20
C VAL A 105 -0.26 -25.46 -9.65
N GLU A 106 0.04 -25.68 -10.93
CA GLU A 106 0.56 -26.97 -11.41
C GLU A 106 1.83 -27.39 -10.68
N LYS A 107 2.75 -26.45 -10.42
CA LYS A 107 3.97 -26.72 -9.66
C LYS A 107 3.68 -27.12 -8.21
N MET A 108 2.68 -26.52 -7.58
CA MET A 108 2.23 -26.89 -6.23
C MET A 108 1.54 -28.27 -6.20
N LEU A 109 0.83 -28.63 -7.28
CA LEU A 109 0.08 -29.89 -7.38
C LEU A 109 0.93 -31.09 -7.79
N GLY A 110 2.04 -30.87 -8.49
CA GLY A 110 2.94 -31.94 -8.91
C GLY A 110 2.21 -33.04 -9.70
N GLU A 111 2.35 -34.29 -9.26
CA GLU A 111 1.71 -35.45 -9.90
C GLU A 111 0.18 -35.48 -9.74
N GLU A 112 -0.39 -34.77 -8.76
CA GLU A 112 -1.84 -34.75 -8.54
C GLU A 112 -2.61 -34.01 -9.64
N LYS A 113 -1.92 -33.18 -10.44
CA LYS A 113 -2.57 -32.39 -11.50
C LYS A 113 -3.28 -33.26 -12.54
N GLY A 114 -2.76 -34.46 -12.82
CA GLY A 114 -3.35 -35.39 -13.78
C GLY A 114 -4.61 -36.11 -13.28
N LYS A 115 -4.93 -35.96 -11.98
CA LYS A 115 -6.09 -36.60 -11.33
C LYS A 115 -7.25 -35.62 -11.11
N LEU A 116 -7.08 -34.34 -11.43
CA LEU A 116 -8.03 -33.29 -11.13
C LEU A 116 -8.79 -32.84 -12.37
N GLU A 117 -10.08 -32.63 -12.21
CA GLU A 117 -10.93 -32.00 -13.21
C GLU A 117 -10.52 -30.52 -13.42
N ILE A 118 -10.71 -30.02 -14.64
CA ILE A 118 -10.38 -28.63 -15.02
C ILE A 118 -11.06 -27.62 -14.10
N VAL A 119 -12.30 -27.89 -13.68
CA VAL A 119 -13.05 -27.02 -12.75
C VAL A 119 -12.33 -26.91 -11.41
N GLU A 120 -11.75 -27.99 -10.93
CA GLU A 120 -11.04 -28.02 -9.65
C GLU A 120 -9.71 -27.27 -9.74
N ILE A 121 -8.99 -27.41 -10.86
CA ILE A 121 -7.77 -26.64 -11.14
C ILE A 121 -8.07 -25.13 -11.17
N ARG A 122 -9.18 -24.72 -11.80
CA ARG A 122 -9.60 -23.31 -11.85
C ARG A 122 -10.00 -22.75 -10.48
N LYS A 123 -10.59 -23.55 -9.60
CA LYS A 123 -10.85 -23.15 -8.21
C LYS A 123 -9.54 -22.92 -7.47
N ARG A 124 -8.59 -23.84 -7.59
CA ARG A 124 -7.26 -23.72 -6.97
C ARG A 124 -6.46 -22.53 -7.50
N CYS A 125 -6.67 -22.10 -8.74
CA CYS A 125 -6.08 -20.86 -9.27
C CYS A 125 -6.68 -19.58 -8.69
N ARG A 126 -7.88 -19.65 -8.07
CA ARG A 126 -8.56 -18.51 -7.46
C ARG A 126 -8.29 -18.38 -5.96
N GLU A 127 -8.07 -19.51 -5.29
CA GLU A 127 -7.70 -19.60 -3.87
C GLU A 127 -6.30 -19.06 -3.62
#